data_AF-A0AAN8PZI3-F1
#
_entry.id   AF-A0AAN8PZI3-F1
#
_cell.length_a   1.000
_cell.length_b   1.000
_cell.length_c   1.000
_cell.angle_alpha   90.00
_cell.angle_beta   90.00
_cell.angle_gamma   90.00
#
_symmetry.space_group_name_H-M   'P 1'
#
loop_
_entity.id
_entity.type
_entity.pdbx_description
1 polymer ?
#
loop_
_entity_poly.entity_id
_entity_poly.type
_entity_poly.pdbx_seq_one_letter_code
_entity_poly.pdbx_strand_id
1 'polypeptide(L)'
;MSTESCRSLFNRQQTLMLLDLYSDRKHRFESASYKKKLLWEEIAKEINERLDTTFNSQQVEGRWKNIVAAYKRHKKDQNTSGRDKKDFEYETQMNELLGKRHDVVPVCVIANLPGRPDEDQSVTLDEPATPPSTPSPSSSKGRKRKRHASGASSVLDFLKEYTEVQKKNKEEKRKEVKEMHEEKMSLFKQMIDAMKK
;
A
#
# COMPACT_ATOMS: atom_id res chain seq x y z
N MET A 1 25.32 -13.92 -16.78
CA MET A 1 24.07 -13.15 -16.60
C MET A 1 24.15 -12.46 -15.25
N SER A 2 24.81 -11.30 -15.22
CA SER A 2 25.06 -10.56 -13.98
C SER A 2 23.76 -9.93 -13.51
N THR A 3 23.19 -10.43 -12.42
CA THR A 3 22.07 -9.77 -11.75
C THR A 3 22.56 -8.46 -11.19
N GLU A 4 22.10 -7.36 -11.77
CA GLU A 4 22.34 -6.01 -11.27
C GLU A 4 21.90 -5.95 -9.81
N SER A 5 22.88 -5.92 -8.92
CA SER A 5 22.71 -5.67 -7.50
C SER A 5 22.25 -4.23 -7.36
N CYS A 6 20.94 -4.01 -7.45
CA CYS A 6 20.29 -2.75 -7.14
C CYS A 6 20.77 -2.36 -5.73
N ARG A 7 21.57 -1.28 -5.62
CA ARG A 7 22.17 -0.83 -4.35
C ARG A 7 21.05 -0.56 -3.36
N SER A 8 20.74 -1.59 -2.58
CA SER A 8 19.73 -1.51 -1.55
C SER A 8 20.35 -0.77 -0.37
N LEU A 9 19.72 0.32 0.03
CA LEU A 9 20.09 1.09 1.23
C LEU A 9 20.03 0.20 2.49
N PHE A 10 19.31 -0.93 2.41
CA PHE A 10 19.22 -1.94 3.45
C PHE A 10 19.89 -3.24 3.00
N ASN A 11 20.81 -3.74 3.83
CA ASN A 11 21.37 -5.07 3.69
C ASN A 11 20.32 -6.14 4.00
N ARG A 12 20.57 -7.39 3.58
CA ARG A 12 19.75 -8.56 3.86
C ARG A 12 19.52 -8.75 5.36
N GLN A 13 20.58 -8.68 6.17
CA GLN A 13 20.47 -8.81 7.63
C GLN A 13 19.58 -7.73 8.26
N GLN A 14 19.72 -6.47 7.83
CA GLN A 14 18.87 -5.36 8.29
C GLN A 14 17.41 -5.56 7.88
N THR A 15 17.19 -6.09 6.67
CA THR A 15 15.85 -6.40 6.17
C THR A 15 15.20 -7.54 6.95
N LEU A 16 15.94 -8.60 7.28
CA LEU A 16 15.45 -9.71 8.11
C LEU A 16 15.08 -9.23 9.51
N MET A 17 15.95 -8.46 10.17
CA MET A 17 15.65 -7.88 11.49
C MET A 17 14.38 -7.03 11.45
N LEU A 18 14.18 -6.23 10.39
CA LEU A 18 12.96 -5.44 10.22
C LEU A 18 11.71 -6.33 10.14
N LEU A 19 11.76 -7.45 9.42
CA LEU A 19 10.64 -8.39 9.32
C LEU A 19 10.32 -9.00 10.69
N ASP A 20 11.33 -9.44 11.43
CA ASP A 20 11.18 -10.06 12.75
C ASP A 20 10.59 -9.07 13.76
N LEU A 21 11.16 -7.87 13.89
CA LEU A 21 10.66 -6.83 14.79
C LEU A 21 9.24 -6.38 14.44
N TYR A 22 8.92 -6.33 13.15
CA TYR A 22 7.54 -6.05 12.73
C TYR A 22 6.59 -7.18 13.14
N SER A 23 7.02 -8.44 13.03
CA SER A 23 6.22 -9.60 13.40
C SER A 23 5.82 -9.56 14.88
N ASP A 24 6.77 -9.28 15.77
CA ASP A 24 6.55 -9.19 17.22
C ASP A 24 5.56 -8.08 17.56
N ARG A 25 5.67 -6.94 16.87
CA ARG A 25 4.89 -5.72 17.11
C ARG A 25 3.62 -5.65 16.26
N LYS A 26 3.31 -6.67 15.44
CA LYS A 26 2.19 -6.67 14.49
C LYS A 26 0.85 -6.38 15.15
N HIS A 27 0.61 -6.97 16.32
CA HIS A 27 -0.61 -6.73 17.12
C HIS A 27 -0.77 -5.24 17.53
N ARG A 28 0.33 -4.55 17.84
CA ARG A 28 0.33 -3.11 18.14
C ARG A 28 0.06 -2.26 16.90
N PHE A 29 0.48 -2.71 15.71
CA PHE A 29 0.20 -2.04 14.44
C PHE A 29 -1.26 -2.16 13.99
N GLU A 30 -1.94 -3.24 14.39
CA GLU A 30 -3.35 -3.48 14.08
C GLU A 30 -4.29 -2.75 15.06
N SER A 31 -3.86 -2.53 16.30
CA SER A 31 -4.61 -1.75 17.29
C SER A 31 -4.63 -0.24 16.95
N ALA A 32 -5.83 0.35 16.98
CA ALA A 32 -6.02 1.80 16.79
C ALA A 32 -5.48 2.65 17.96
N SER A 33 -5.16 2.02 19.10
CA SER A 33 -4.67 2.71 20.28
C SER A 33 -3.23 3.22 20.14
N TYR A 34 -2.43 2.63 19.26
CA TYR A 34 -1.01 2.96 19.12
C TYR A 34 -0.76 3.89 17.93
N LYS A 35 0.06 4.93 18.16
CA LYS A 35 0.54 5.80 17.09
C LYS A 35 1.57 5.04 16.25
N LYS A 36 1.21 4.70 15.01
CA LYS A 36 2.08 3.98 14.06
C LYS A 36 3.47 4.63 13.89
N LYS A 37 3.54 5.96 13.94
CA LYS A 37 4.81 6.70 13.88
C LYS A 37 5.78 6.29 15.00
N LEU A 38 5.27 6.18 16.23
CA LEU A 38 6.09 5.78 17.39
C LEU A 38 6.57 4.34 17.27
N LEU A 39 5.72 3.43 16.75
CA LEU A 39 6.12 2.04 16.52
C LEU A 39 7.27 1.93 15.51
N TRP A 40 7.25 2.73 14.45
CA TRP A 40 8.35 2.78 13.47
C TRP A 40 9.61 3.44 14.05
N GLU A 41 9.47 4.45 14.92
CA GLU A 41 10.60 5.04 15.65
C GLU A 41 11.25 4.02 16.60
N GLU A 42 10.46 3.24 17.34
CA GLU A 42 10.96 2.16 18.20
C GLU A 42 11.71 1.09 17.39
N ILE A 43 11.16 0.66 16.25
CA ILE A 43 11.83 -0.33 15.37
C ILE A 43 13.13 0.24 14.78
N ALA A 44 13.11 1.48 14.31
CA ALA A 44 14.31 2.12 13.78
C ALA A 44 15.42 2.21 14.83
N LYS A 45 15.05 2.52 16.08
CA LYS A 45 15.99 2.56 17.21
C LYS A 45 16.62 1.19 17.45
N GLU A 46 15.84 0.12 17.55
CA GLU A 46 16.37 -1.24 17.75
C GLU A 46 17.27 -1.72 16.61
N ILE A 47 16.93 -1.41 15.36
CA ILE A 47 17.78 -1.75 14.21
C ILE A 47 19.12 -1.02 14.31
N ASN A 48 19.09 0.27 14.63
CA ASN A 48 20.29 1.11 14.74
C ASN A 48 21.20 0.67 15.90
N GLU A 49 20.62 0.29 17.05
CA GLU A 49 21.37 -0.18 18.22
C GLU A 49 22.05 -1.54 17.97
N ARG A 50 21.43 -2.43 17.19
CA ARG A 50 21.95 -3.78 16.98
C ARG A 50 22.88 -3.92 15.78
N LEU A 51 22.73 -3.08 14.77
CA LEU A 51 23.45 -3.17 13.49
C LEU A 51 24.35 -1.97 13.23
N ASP A 52 24.57 -1.13 14.24
CA ASP A 52 25.41 0.08 14.19
C ASP A 52 25.08 0.98 12.99
N THR A 53 23.79 1.20 12.75
CA THR A 53 23.27 1.98 11.61
C THR A 53 22.58 3.26 12.03
N THR A 54 22.33 4.14 11.07
CA THR A 54 21.62 5.41 11.29
C THR A 54 20.42 5.55 10.36
N PHE A 55 19.39 4.74 10.61
CA PHE A 55 18.12 4.83 9.89
C PHE A 55 17.10 5.69 10.61
N ASN A 56 16.35 6.47 9.84
CA ASN A 56 15.17 7.18 10.30
C ASN A 56 13.92 6.28 10.22
N SER A 57 12.96 6.51 11.11
CA SER A 57 11.62 5.89 11.11
C SER A 57 10.96 5.88 9.72
N GLN A 58 11.04 6.99 8.97
CA GLN A 58 10.50 7.06 7.60
C GLN A 58 11.20 6.12 6.61
N GLN A 59 12.52 5.94 6.74
CA GLN A 59 13.29 5.05 5.87
C GLN A 59 12.93 3.60 6.13
N VAL A 60 12.78 3.24 7.41
CA VAL A 60 12.36 1.91 7.84
C VAL A 60 10.93 1.61 7.39
N GLU A 61 10.01 2.55 7.57
CA GLU A 61 8.63 2.42 7.08
C GLU A 61 8.59 2.29 5.56
N GLY A 62 9.36 3.10 4.83
CA GLY A 62 9.46 3.03 3.37
C GLY A 62 10.01 1.69 2.90
N ARG A 63 11.05 1.18 3.58
CA ARG A 63 11.62 -0.13 3.30
C ARG A 63 10.59 -1.23 3.49
N TRP A 64 9.86 -1.23 4.61
CA TRP A 64 8.76 -2.17 4.85
C TRP A 64 7.72 -2.13 3.72
N LYS A 65 7.23 -0.95 3.36
CA LYS A 65 6.25 -0.77 2.26
C LYS A 65 6.76 -1.33 0.94
N ASN A 66 8.03 -1.12 0.61
CA ASN A 66 8.64 -1.65 -0.61
C ASN A 66 8.68 -3.17 -0.61
N ILE A 67 9.03 -3.81 0.51
CA ILE A 67 9.06 -5.27 0.62
C ILE A 67 7.63 -5.83 0.48
N VAL A 68 6.64 -5.20 1.14
CA VAL A 68 5.22 -5.58 1.00
C VAL A 68 4.75 -5.46 -0.45
N ALA A 69 5.08 -4.37 -1.14
CA ALA A 69 4.70 -4.16 -2.53
C ALA A 69 5.37 -5.19 -3.47
N ALA A 70 6.65 -5.48 -3.25
CA ALA A 70 7.38 -6.51 -4.02
C ALA A 70 6.75 -7.89 -3.81
N TYR A 71 6.40 -8.26 -2.58
CA TYR A 71 5.74 -9.51 -2.26
C TYR A 71 4.35 -9.62 -2.91
N LYS A 72 3.54 -8.56 -2.88
CA LYS A 72 2.23 -8.55 -3.55
C LYS A 72 2.34 -8.73 -5.06
N ARG A 73 3.34 -8.12 -5.70
CA ARG A 73 3.61 -8.30 -7.14
C ARG A 73 4.00 -9.75 -7.42
N HIS A 74 4.92 -10.30 -6.63
CA HIS A 74 5.34 -11.69 -6.73
C HIS A 74 4.16 -12.68 -6.62
N LYS A 75 3.29 -12.54 -5.61
CA LYS A 75 2.08 -13.37 -5.48
C LYS A 75 1.11 -13.23 -6.65
N LYS A 76 0.94 -12.01 -7.17
CA LYS A 76 0.09 -11.77 -8.34
C LYS A 76 0.63 -12.46 -9.59
N ASP A 77 1.93 -12.32 -9.84
CA ASP A 77 2.61 -12.89 -11.00
C ASP A 77 2.57 -14.43 -10.94
N GLN A 78 2.75 -15.02 -9.75
CA GLN A 78 2.61 -16.44 -9.49
C GLN A 78 1.20 -16.97 -9.80
N ASN A 79 0.16 -16.18 -9.54
CA ASN A 79 -1.24 -16.59 -9.75
C ASN A 79 -1.75 -16.33 -11.19
N THR A 80 -1.16 -15.35 -11.89
CA THR A 80 -1.65 -14.90 -13.21
C THR A 80 -0.89 -15.53 -14.37
N SER A 81 0.35 -15.98 -14.17
CA SER A 81 1.20 -16.42 -15.26
C SER A 81 1.82 -17.78 -14.98
N GLY A 82 1.73 -18.71 -15.94
CA GLY A 82 2.58 -19.91 -15.99
C GLY A 82 4.04 -19.59 -16.33
N ARG A 83 4.50 -18.37 -16.01
CA ARG A 83 5.86 -17.88 -16.25
C ARG A 83 6.75 -18.37 -15.11
N ASP A 84 8.00 -18.68 -15.44
CA ASP A 84 9.00 -19.22 -14.51
C ASP A 84 8.95 -18.55 -13.13
N LYS A 85 8.86 -19.40 -12.10
CA LYS A 85 8.76 -18.99 -10.70
C LYS A 85 9.99 -18.17 -10.34
N LYS A 86 9.85 -16.84 -10.32
CA LYS A 86 10.91 -15.96 -9.84
C LYS A 86 10.93 -16.09 -8.32
N ASP A 87 12.06 -16.53 -7.77
CA ASP A 87 12.19 -16.70 -6.33
C ASP A 87 12.23 -15.32 -5.63
N PHE A 88 11.53 -15.17 -4.51
CA PHE A 88 11.57 -13.95 -3.70
C PHE A 88 12.29 -14.25 -2.38
N GLU A 89 13.41 -13.56 -2.15
CA GLU A 89 14.35 -13.84 -1.06
C GLU A 89 13.74 -13.90 0.35
N TYR A 90 12.58 -13.25 0.55
CA TYR A 90 11.88 -13.15 1.83
C TYR A 90 10.48 -13.78 1.77
N GLU A 91 10.21 -14.68 0.81
CA GLU A 91 8.86 -15.24 0.59
C GLU A 91 8.34 -15.96 1.83
N THR A 92 9.14 -16.81 2.46
CA THR A 92 8.73 -17.59 3.63
C THR A 92 8.30 -16.70 4.79
N GLN A 93 9.15 -15.73 5.19
CA GLN A 93 8.85 -14.80 6.29
C GLN A 93 7.62 -13.95 5.96
N MET A 94 7.51 -13.50 4.72
CA MET A 94 6.42 -12.64 4.30
C MET A 94 5.10 -13.39 4.15
N ASN A 95 5.13 -14.67 3.76
CA ASN A 95 3.96 -15.52 3.68
C ASN A 95 3.43 -15.87 5.07
N GLU A 96 4.30 -16.08 6.06
CA GLU A 96 3.88 -16.23 7.45
C GLU A 96 3.21 -14.95 7.98
N LEU A 97 3.79 -13.78 7.68
CA LEU A 97 3.30 -12.47 8.12
C LEU A 97 2.00 -12.04 7.44
N LEU A 98 1.89 -12.22 6.12
CA LEU A 98 0.83 -11.64 5.27
C LEU A 98 -0.04 -12.67 4.56
N GLY A 99 0.33 -13.95 4.53
CA GLY A 99 -0.37 -14.98 3.76
C GLY A 99 -1.81 -15.22 4.21
N LYS A 100 -2.15 -14.86 5.45
CA LYS A 100 -3.51 -14.92 6.00
C LYS A 100 -4.39 -13.70 5.64
N ARG A 101 -3.84 -12.66 4.99
CA ARG A 101 -4.58 -11.44 4.66
C ARG A 101 -5.21 -11.52 3.27
N HIS A 102 -6.51 -11.21 3.18
CA HIS A 102 -7.27 -11.14 1.93
C HIS A 102 -6.73 -10.08 0.94
N ASP A 103 -5.96 -9.10 1.44
CA ASP A 103 -5.28 -8.08 0.62
C ASP A 103 -4.13 -8.62 -0.25
N VAL A 104 -3.69 -9.87 -0.02
CA VAL A 104 -2.61 -10.55 -0.74
C VAL A 104 -3.15 -11.70 -1.57
N VAL A 105 -4.12 -12.45 -1.05
CA VAL A 105 -4.79 -13.54 -1.74
C VAL A 105 -6.24 -13.12 -2.03
N PRO A 106 -6.56 -12.74 -3.28
CA PRO A 106 -7.93 -12.40 -3.63
C PRO A 106 -8.83 -13.64 -3.53
N VAL A 107 -9.91 -13.54 -2.75
CA VAL A 107 -10.84 -14.65 -2.49
C VAL A 107 -11.62 -15.04 -3.76
N CYS A 108 -11.86 -14.10 -4.67
CA CYS A 108 -12.52 -14.38 -5.95
C CYS A 108 -11.81 -13.59 -7.05
N VAL A 109 -11.34 -14.30 -8.07
CA VAL A 109 -10.83 -13.71 -9.31
C VAL A 109 -11.96 -13.82 -10.33
N ILE A 110 -12.61 -12.71 -10.64
CA ILE A 110 -13.55 -12.67 -11.77
C ILE A 110 -12.70 -12.63 -13.04
N ALA A 111 -12.61 -13.76 -13.74
CA ALA A 111 -12.01 -13.80 -15.06
C ALA A 111 -12.88 -12.99 -16.03
N ASN A 112 -12.27 -12.07 -16.79
CA ASN A 112 -12.95 -11.47 -17.93
C ASN A 112 -13.18 -12.58 -18.96
N LEU A 113 -14.38 -13.16 -18.98
CA LEU A 113 -14.76 -14.05 -20.07
C LEU A 113 -14.67 -13.26 -21.39
N PRO A 114 -13.94 -13.76 -22.41
CA PRO A 114 -14.16 -13.28 -23.76
C PRO A 114 -15.63 -13.51 -24.11
N GLY A 115 -16.24 -12.50 -24.73
CA GLY A 115 -17.69 -12.41 -24.93
C GLY A 115 -18.32 -13.71 -25.40
N ARG A 116 -19.46 -14.02 -24.77
CA ARG A 116 -20.44 -15.01 -25.23
C ARG A 116 -20.58 -14.91 -26.76
N PRO A 117 -20.33 -15.96 -27.53
CA PRO A 117 -20.80 -15.98 -28.91
C PRO A 117 -22.33 -16.03 -28.83
N ASP A 118 -22.99 -15.06 -29.46
CA ASP A 118 -24.41 -15.18 -29.75
C ASP A 118 -24.61 -16.47 -30.54
N GLU A 119 -25.50 -17.32 -30.02
CA GLU A 119 -25.86 -18.59 -30.63
C GLU A 119 -26.61 -18.29 -31.93
N ASP A 120 -26.02 -18.67 -33.06
CA ASP A 120 -26.77 -18.85 -34.30
C ASP A 120 -26.68 -20.33 -34.69
N GLN A 121 -27.83 -20.98 -34.70
CA GLN A 121 -28.00 -22.36 -35.12
C GLN A 121 -28.26 -22.39 -36.63
N SER A 122 -27.31 -22.86 -37.44
CA SER A 122 -27.55 -23.93 -38.42
C SER A 122 -26.25 -24.42 -39.09
N VAL A 123 -26.03 -25.72 -38.97
CA VAL A 123 -25.30 -26.70 -39.81
C VAL A 123 -24.99 -26.23 -41.27
N THR A 124 -23.90 -26.56 -41.98
CA THR A 124 -23.08 -27.79 -42.13
C THR A 124 -21.84 -27.52 -43.03
N LEU A 125 -20.77 -28.32 -42.81
CA LEU A 125 -19.79 -28.94 -43.75
C LEU A 125 -18.63 -28.14 -44.41
N ASP A 126 -17.42 -28.64 -44.06
CA ASP A 126 -16.18 -28.86 -44.84
C ASP A 126 -15.11 -27.75 -45.05
N GLU A 127 -13.89 -28.12 -44.65
CA GLU A 127 -12.53 -27.56 -44.89
C GLU A 127 -12.01 -28.03 -46.30
N PRO A 128 -10.86 -27.62 -46.94
CA PRO A 128 -9.79 -26.62 -46.69
C PRO A 128 -9.45 -25.67 -47.88
N ALA A 129 -8.47 -24.78 -47.61
CA ALA A 129 -7.37 -24.32 -48.49
C ALA A 129 -7.33 -22.81 -48.88
N THR A 130 -6.16 -22.22 -48.62
CA THR A 130 -5.69 -20.82 -48.77
C THR A 130 -5.25 -20.50 -50.22
N PRO A 131 -4.71 -19.30 -50.58
CA PRO A 131 -5.07 -17.86 -50.40
C PRO A 131 -5.25 -17.18 -51.82
N PRO A 132 -5.47 -15.86 -52.07
CA PRO A 132 -4.45 -14.77 -51.87
C PRO A 132 -4.97 -13.30 -51.73
N SER A 133 -4.02 -12.38 -51.49
CA SER A 133 -3.99 -10.95 -51.92
C SER A 133 -4.70 -9.83 -51.11
N THR A 134 -3.88 -9.03 -50.41
CA THR A 134 -4.05 -7.59 -50.05
C THR A 134 -4.27 -6.70 -51.29
N PRO A 135 -4.93 -5.50 -51.23
CA PRO A 135 -4.52 -4.36 -50.38
C PRO A 135 -5.66 -3.46 -49.77
N SER A 136 -5.24 -2.62 -48.80
CA SER A 136 -5.87 -1.46 -48.10
C SER A 136 -6.79 -0.53 -48.95
N PRO A 137 -7.56 0.50 -48.46
CA PRO A 137 -7.60 1.14 -47.13
C PRO A 137 -8.99 1.64 -46.59
N SER A 138 -8.97 2.25 -45.39
CA SER A 138 -9.91 3.28 -44.87
C SER A 138 -11.23 2.87 -44.19
N SER A 139 -11.33 3.12 -42.88
CA SER A 139 -12.11 4.25 -42.33
C SER A 139 -12.27 4.11 -40.80
N SER A 140 -11.56 4.97 -40.08
CA SER A 140 -11.71 5.18 -38.66
C SER A 140 -13.08 5.81 -38.34
N LYS A 141 -13.96 5.09 -37.62
CA LYS A 141 -15.09 5.69 -36.90
C LYS A 141 -14.92 5.49 -35.40
N GLY A 142 -14.18 6.41 -34.78
CA GLY A 142 -14.15 6.56 -33.34
C GLY A 142 -15.52 6.98 -32.82
N ARG A 143 -16.18 6.10 -32.06
CA ARG A 143 -17.35 6.46 -31.26
C ARG A 143 -16.88 7.24 -30.03
N LYS A 144 -16.98 8.56 -30.06
CA LYS A 144 -16.88 9.43 -28.88
C LYS A 144 -18.03 9.08 -27.92
N ARG A 145 -17.75 8.36 -26.84
CA ARG A 145 -18.69 8.20 -25.72
C ARG A 145 -18.81 9.54 -24.98
N LYS A 146 -20.03 10.07 -24.93
CA LYS A 146 -20.42 11.26 -24.15
C LYS A 146 -20.21 10.94 -22.67
N ARG A 147 -19.23 11.60 -22.04
CA ARG A 147 -18.96 11.47 -20.61
C ARG A 147 -20.12 12.15 -19.86
N HIS A 148 -20.85 11.40 -19.05
CA HIS A 148 -21.78 11.99 -18.07
C HIS A 148 -20.92 12.66 -16.99
N ALA A 149 -20.90 14.00 -17.00
CA ALA A 149 -20.11 14.84 -16.13
C ALA A 149 -20.79 15.05 -14.75
N SER A 150 -21.29 13.99 -14.11
CA SER A 150 -22.02 14.11 -12.83
C SER A 150 -21.34 13.42 -11.64
N GLY A 151 -20.30 12.61 -11.85
CA GLY A 151 -19.56 11.95 -10.75
C GLY A 151 -18.50 12.82 -10.07
N ALA A 152 -18.03 13.89 -10.71
CA ALA A 152 -16.94 14.71 -10.19
C ALA A 152 -17.40 15.72 -9.12
N SER A 153 -18.61 16.27 -9.25
CA SER A 153 -19.12 17.28 -8.30
C SER A 153 -19.31 16.68 -6.90
N SER A 154 -19.99 15.53 -6.80
CA SER A 154 -20.23 14.86 -5.53
C SER A 154 -18.94 14.44 -4.82
N VAL A 155 -17.91 14.02 -5.58
CA VAL A 155 -16.59 13.69 -5.01
C VAL A 155 -15.84 14.95 -4.57
N LEU A 156 -15.96 16.06 -5.30
CA LEU A 156 -15.39 17.35 -4.91
C LEU A 156 -16.05 17.92 -3.65
N ASP A 157 -17.37 17.80 -3.53
CA ASP A 157 -18.13 18.22 -2.34
C ASP A 157 -17.72 17.39 -1.12
N PHE A 158 -17.61 16.07 -1.28
CA PHE A 158 -17.12 15.18 -0.23
C PHE A 158 -15.68 15.51 0.19
N LEU A 159 -14.79 15.79 -0.76
CA LEU A 159 -13.39 16.13 -0.45
C LEU A 159 -13.30 17.47 0.28
N LYS A 160 -14.13 18.45 -0.10
CA LYS A 160 -14.20 19.75 0.56
C LYS A 160 -14.68 19.61 2.00
N GLU A 161 -15.77 18.89 2.24
CA GLU A 161 -16.30 18.60 3.57
C GLU A 161 -15.25 17.90 4.45
N TYR A 162 -14.55 16.90 3.91
CA TYR A 162 -13.47 16.21 4.62
C TYR A 162 -12.32 17.15 5.02
N THR A 163 -11.90 18.07 4.14
CA THR A 163 -10.85 19.04 4.46
C THR A 163 -11.25 20.04 5.55
N GLU A 164 -12.52 20.44 5.58
CA GLU A 164 -13.07 21.37 6.57
C GLU A 164 -13.18 20.70 7.95
N VAL A 165 -13.69 19.47 8.01
CA VAL A 165 -13.74 18.66 9.25
C VAL A 165 -12.33 18.45 9.82
N GLN A 166 -11.34 18.16 8.96
CA GLN A 166 -9.95 18.01 9.38
C GLN A 166 -9.36 19.31 9.93
N LYS A 167 -9.69 20.46 9.33
CA LYS A 167 -9.21 21.76 9.81
C LYS A 167 -9.80 22.09 11.17
N LYS A 168 -11.11 21.88 11.35
CA LYS A 168 -11.82 22.13 12.61
C LYS A 168 -11.30 21.26 13.75
N ASN A 169 -11.14 19.96 13.50
CA ASN A 169 -10.62 19.01 14.51
C ASN A 169 -9.17 19.32 14.91
N LYS A 170 -8.34 19.80 13.98
CA LYS A 170 -6.97 20.26 14.30
C LYS A 170 -6.96 21.52 15.15
N GLU A 171 -7.85 22.47 14.86
CA GLU A 171 -7.97 23.71 15.60
C GLU A 171 -8.49 23.48 17.02
N GLU A 172 -9.50 22.63 17.17
CA GLU A 172 -10.06 22.22 18.46
C GLU A 172 -8.98 21.56 19.33
N LYS A 173 -8.24 20.59 18.78
CA LYS A 173 -7.10 19.97 19.48
C LYS A 173 -6.00 20.96 19.83
N ARG A 174 -5.72 21.94 18.97
CA ARG A 174 -4.73 22.98 19.26
C ARG A 174 -5.18 23.88 20.40
N LYS A 175 -6.48 24.19 20.47
CA LYS A 175 -7.08 24.98 21.54
C LYS A 175 -7.04 24.22 22.87
N GLU A 176 -7.47 22.96 22.87
CA GLU A 176 -7.43 22.07 24.03
C GLU A 176 -6.00 21.94 24.59
N VAL A 177 -5.01 21.69 23.72
CA VAL A 177 -3.61 21.61 24.16
C VAL A 177 -3.10 22.94 24.75
N LYS A 178 -3.55 24.09 24.23
CA LYS A 178 -3.17 25.41 24.77
C LYS A 178 -3.81 25.66 26.14
N GLU A 179 -5.08 25.33 26.31
CA GLU A 179 -5.79 25.43 27.59
C GLU A 179 -5.16 24.49 28.63
N MET A 180 -4.94 23.22 28.28
CA MET A 180 -4.21 22.27 29.13
C MET A 180 -2.79 22.74 29.47
N HIS A 181 -2.10 23.40 28.55
CA HIS A 181 -0.78 23.95 28.80
C HIS A 181 -0.84 25.13 29.76
N GLU A 182 -1.82 26.03 29.62
CA GLU A 182 -2.02 27.17 30.52
C GLU A 182 -2.37 26.72 31.94
N GLU A 183 -3.27 25.74 32.10
CA GLU A 183 -3.61 25.15 33.41
C GLU A 183 -2.39 24.50 34.06
N LYS A 184 -1.64 23.69 33.31
CA LYS A 184 -0.41 23.06 33.80
C LYS A 184 0.64 24.09 34.19
N MET A 185 0.81 25.15 33.41
CA MET A 185 1.74 26.22 33.73
C MET A 185 1.31 27.02 34.96
N SER A 186 0.00 27.21 35.17
CA SER A 186 -0.54 27.85 36.38
C SER A 186 -0.24 27.03 37.64
N LEU A 187 -0.49 25.71 37.60
CA LEU A 187 -0.15 24.80 38.70
C LEU A 187 1.36 24.78 38.97
N PHE A 188 2.16 24.76 37.90
CA PHE A 188 3.63 24.79 38.01
C PHE A 188 4.12 26.10 38.63
N LYS A 189 3.49 27.23 38.29
CA LYS A 189 3.79 28.53 38.89
C LYS A 189 3.43 28.57 40.37
N GLN A 190 2.25 28.08 40.75
CA GLN A 190 1.84 27.96 42.17
C GLN A 190 2.81 27.07 42.96
N MET A 191 3.28 25.97 42.36
CA MET A 191 4.28 25.09 42.97
C MET A 191 5.64 25.77 43.15
N ILE A 192 6.11 26.53 42.16
CA ILE A 192 7.36 27.32 42.27
C ILE A 192 7.25 28.34 43.41
N ASP A 193 6.11 29.02 43.54
CA ASP A 193 5.91 30.02 44.59
C ASP A 193 5.86 29.37 46.00
N ALA A 194 5.32 28.16 46.12
CA ALA A 194 5.34 27.39 47.36
C ALA A 194 6.75 26.91 47.78
N MET A 195 7.66 26.71 46.82
CA MET A 195 9.05 26.30 47.07
C MET A 195 10.01 27.47 47.36
N LYS A 196 9.57 28.71 47.14
CA LYS A 196 10.36 29.93 47.38
C LYS A 196 10.20 30.51 48.78
N LYS A 197 9.43 29.85 49.64
CA LYS A 197 9.16 30.22 51.03
C LYS A 197 9.87 29.27 51.97
#